data_AF-A0A814PCK6-F1
#
_entry.id   AF-A0A814PCK6-F1
#
_cell.length_a   1.000
_cell.length_b   1.000
_cell.length_c   1.000
_cell.angle_alpha   90.00
_cell.angle_beta   90.00
_cell.angle_gamma   90.00
#
_symmetry.space_group_name_H-M   'P 1'
#
loop_
_entity.id
_entity.type
_entity.pdbx_description
1 polymer ?
#
loop_
_entity_poly.entity_id
_entity_poly.type
_entity_poly.pdbx_seq_one_letter_code
_entity_poly.pdbx_strand_id
1 'polypeptide(L)'
;MCNKHCEYCNILREELYLITLPCGYIVCYDHLKTLPNLVDCFMCKEHIIDLNHCLNMKKNRDKIEEVKRLVKLTNLKQKLDKINSVKNDPKYFLDECFSNLTNKIDLRREQIKLEFSKSVDKSFQNIYQQVKSLQEEYEKNLDKKLKDLEMSELEENLDSIEIDEIEKIKIQPLVNYLNQIEKINFQNSYYKINFSNNDFGQIVNIIYETRLCNELSKIKKTPENCSFFSKDISLLPTGEIVGVSNLDPRNLSIWNPESKSITEIKGEDFIMYSTVTSSGYILCLDDNCYLKVWKNGYIVKKIEIIESDIYNYYSINCEDSILVVYDSSFFIGLLNFLTGYMKQFKAHESPLLSSLLFSQKEYLTSHEDYSVNLWDIVNDECLRTIRFKSRVVCMAKLNDKEIVVGTENGEIIGLEIRSFKKTQFVKTGYHKIEFIRFVEDNLFMCSIGNQLKLWKNSNKAFRVLSKKSFPSLEDAFILRKGKVLILDQNYQANIWS
;
A
#
# COMPACT_ATOMS: atom_id res chain seq x y z
N MET A 1 26.97 56.44 -39.13
CA MET A 1 27.54 56.59 -37.77
C MET A 1 29.02 56.92 -37.94
N CYS A 2 29.54 57.90 -37.20
CA CYS A 2 30.94 58.33 -37.31
C CYS A 2 31.82 57.34 -36.51
N ASN A 3 32.76 56.66 -37.16
CA ASN A 3 33.71 55.78 -36.49
C ASN A 3 34.94 56.59 -36.08
N LYS A 4 35.46 56.35 -34.87
CA LYS A 4 36.66 57.00 -34.35
C LYS A 4 37.65 55.95 -33.85
N HIS A 5 38.92 56.32 -33.81
CA HIS A 5 39.99 55.46 -33.31
C HIS A 5 40.06 55.59 -31.79
N CYS A 6 40.30 54.47 -31.11
CA CYS A 6 40.70 54.47 -29.72
C CYS A 6 42.13 54.99 -29.59
N GLU A 7 42.37 56.00 -28.76
CA GLU A 7 43.70 56.61 -28.61
C GLU A 7 44.69 55.70 -27.86
N TYR A 8 44.21 54.61 -27.24
CA TYR A 8 45.04 53.62 -26.57
C TYR A 8 45.44 52.44 -27.47
N CYS A 9 44.48 51.81 -28.15
CA CYS A 9 44.72 50.59 -28.94
C CYS A 9 44.64 50.80 -30.45
N ASN A 10 44.34 52.03 -30.90
CA ASN A 10 44.20 52.44 -32.30
C ASN A 10 43.17 51.67 -33.12
N ILE A 11 42.27 50.91 -32.47
CA ILE A 11 41.18 50.18 -33.13
C ILE A 11 40.05 51.14 -33.48
N LEU A 12 39.57 51.06 -34.72
CA LEU A 12 38.36 51.73 -35.19
C LEU A 12 37.11 51.16 -34.51
N ARG A 13 36.38 52.00 -33.79
CA ARG A 13 35.09 51.64 -33.19
C ARG A 13 34.04 52.71 -33.45
N GLU A 14 32.77 52.30 -33.38
CA GLU A 14 31.67 53.27 -33.38
C GLU A 14 31.80 54.19 -32.16
N GLU A 15 31.51 55.47 -32.36
CA GLU A 15 31.64 56.49 -31.32
C GLU A 15 30.85 56.18 -30.03
N LEU A 16 29.83 55.33 -30.13
CA LEU A 16 29.02 54.84 -29.03
C LEU A 16 29.82 53.98 -28.02
N TYR A 17 30.84 53.25 -28.48
CA TYR A 17 31.65 52.35 -27.64
C TYR A 17 32.95 53.00 -27.15
N LEU A 18 33.10 54.31 -27.37
CA LEU A 18 34.25 55.10 -26.97
C LEU A 18 33.90 56.03 -25.80
N ILE A 19 34.68 55.91 -24.72
CA ILE A 19 34.55 56.64 -23.47
C ILE A 19 35.61 57.72 -23.41
N THR A 20 35.21 58.93 -23.04
CA THR A 20 36.13 60.05 -22.81
C THR A 20 36.60 60.02 -21.36
N LEU A 21 37.89 59.89 -21.14
CA LEU A 21 38.50 59.95 -19.80
C LEU A 21 38.46 61.39 -19.23
N PRO A 22 38.63 61.57 -17.90
CA PRO A 22 38.68 62.89 -17.28
C PRO A 22 39.78 63.80 -17.87
N CYS A 23 40.90 63.21 -18.29
CA CYS A 23 42.00 63.86 -18.99
C CYS A 23 41.71 64.22 -20.46
N GLY A 24 40.54 63.87 -21.00
CA GLY A 24 40.13 64.19 -22.37
C GLY A 24 40.44 63.13 -23.42
N TYR A 25 41.28 62.13 -23.11
CA TYR A 25 41.59 61.03 -24.04
C TYR A 25 40.36 60.13 -24.29
N ILE A 26 40.24 59.61 -25.52
CA ILE A 26 39.13 58.77 -25.96
C ILE A 26 39.56 57.31 -26.08
N VAL A 27 38.96 56.43 -25.27
CA VAL A 27 39.35 55.02 -25.17
C VAL A 27 38.16 54.07 -25.34
N CYS A 28 38.41 52.84 -25.79
CA CYS A 28 37.39 51.79 -25.85
C CYS A 28 36.84 51.44 -24.48
N TYR A 29 35.52 51.27 -24.39
CA TYR A 29 34.85 50.83 -23.17
C TYR A 29 35.38 49.47 -22.65
N ASP A 30 35.81 48.56 -23.54
CA ASP A 30 36.34 47.25 -23.14
C ASP A 30 37.61 47.32 -22.30
N HIS A 31 38.43 48.37 -22.45
CA HIS A 31 39.62 48.58 -21.61
C HIS A 31 39.27 49.04 -20.19
N LEU A 32 38.06 49.54 -19.98
CA LEU A 32 37.59 50.03 -18.68
C LEU A 32 36.80 48.96 -17.91
N LYS A 33 36.22 47.97 -18.58
CA LYS A 33 35.39 46.92 -17.94
C LYS A 33 36.16 46.01 -16.97
N THR A 34 37.44 45.79 -17.23
CA THR A 34 38.27 44.83 -16.48
C THR A 34 39.09 45.49 -15.37
N LEU A 35 39.01 46.82 -15.25
CA LEU A 35 39.79 47.60 -14.31
C LEU A 35 39.09 47.75 -12.94
N PRO A 36 39.84 47.82 -11.82
CA PRO A 36 39.28 48.11 -10.51
C PRO A 36 38.73 49.54 -10.42
N ASN A 37 37.86 49.83 -9.44
CA ASN A 37 37.06 51.07 -9.42
C ASN A 37 37.89 52.37 -9.34
N LEU A 38 39.10 52.30 -8.77
CA LEU A 38 40.08 53.40 -8.73
C LEU A 38 41.38 52.90 -9.38
N VAL A 39 41.83 53.56 -10.44
CA VAL A 39 43.07 53.20 -11.17
C VAL A 39 43.81 54.45 -11.60
N ASP A 40 45.14 54.43 -11.51
CA ASP A 40 45.96 55.45 -12.17
C ASP A 40 45.68 55.49 -13.68
N CYS A 41 45.56 56.68 -14.24
CA CYS A 41 45.24 56.85 -15.64
C CYS A 41 46.34 56.23 -16.53
N PHE A 42 46.02 55.15 -17.23
CA PHE A 42 46.97 54.48 -18.12
C PHE A 42 47.39 55.31 -19.35
N MET A 43 46.66 56.40 -19.65
CA MET A 43 47.00 57.32 -20.75
C MET A 43 47.99 58.40 -20.32
N CYS A 44 47.66 59.19 -19.30
CA CYS A 44 48.49 60.33 -18.88
C CYS A 44 49.32 60.08 -17.61
N LYS A 45 49.00 59.05 -16.81
CA LYS A 45 49.66 58.68 -15.55
C LYS A 45 49.70 59.77 -14.47
N GLU A 46 48.94 60.85 -14.64
CA GLU A 46 48.96 62.04 -13.76
C GLU A 46 47.71 62.18 -12.86
N HIS A 47 46.68 61.33 -13.04
CA HIS A 47 45.48 61.34 -12.18
C HIS A 47 44.93 59.94 -11.95
N ILE A 48 44.09 59.80 -10.92
CA ILE A 48 43.34 58.59 -10.62
C ILE A 48 41.98 58.65 -11.32
N ILE A 49 41.67 57.63 -12.11
CA ILE A 49 40.35 57.42 -12.71
C ILE A 49 39.47 56.71 -11.67
N ASP A 50 38.43 57.41 -11.19
CA ASP A 50 37.24 56.78 -10.60
C ASP A 50 36.32 56.32 -11.74
N LEU A 51 36.20 55.00 -11.92
CA LEU A 51 35.40 54.42 -12.99
C LEU A 51 33.92 54.77 -12.87
N ASN A 52 33.35 54.76 -11.66
CA ASN A 52 31.94 55.11 -11.45
C ASN A 52 31.68 56.58 -11.78
N HIS A 53 32.60 57.46 -11.41
CA HIS A 53 32.49 58.88 -11.76
C HIS A 53 32.69 59.11 -13.26
N CYS A 54 33.72 58.49 -13.85
CA CYS A 54 34.05 58.58 -15.27
C CYS A 54 32.91 58.11 -16.18
N LEU A 55 32.29 56.97 -15.86
CA LEU A 55 31.15 56.43 -16.60
C LEU A 55 29.89 57.32 -16.45
N ASN A 56 29.75 58.07 -15.36
CA ASN A 56 28.62 58.98 -15.13
C ASN A 56 28.85 60.42 -15.63
N MET A 57 30.02 60.73 -16.19
CA MET A 57 30.27 62.04 -16.81
C MET A 57 29.25 62.30 -17.93
N LYS A 58 28.81 63.55 -18.07
CA LYS A 58 27.80 63.97 -19.06
C LYS A 58 28.07 63.48 -20.49
N LYS A 59 29.35 63.41 -20.90
CA LYS A 59 29.79 62.95 -22.23
C LYS A 59 29.72 61.43 -22.42
N ASN A 60 29.76 60.66 -21.33
CA ASN A 60 29.82 59.19 -21.33
C ASN A 60 28.47 58.56 -20.96
N ARG A 61 27.71 59.22 -20.08
CA ARG A 61 26.44 58.71 -19.54
C ARG A 61 25.45 58.34 -20.64
N ASP A 62 25.20 59.25 -21.57
CA ASP A 62 24.22 59.04 -22.65
C ASP A 62 24.62 57.86 -23.55
N LYS A 63 25.91 57.70 -23.82
CA LYS A 63 26.44 56.57 -24.60
C LYS A 63 26.25 55.25 -23.86
N ILE A 64 26.50 55.22 -22.55
CA ILE A 64 26.35 54.01 -21.74
C ILE A 64 24.87 53.64 -21.56
N GLU A 65 23.99 54.63 -21.40
CA GLU A 65 22.54 54.40 -21.35
C GLU A 65 22.02 53.81 -22.67
N GLU A 66 22.50 54.29 -23.81
CA GLU A 66 22.13 53.75 -25.12
C GLU A 66 22.73 52.35 -25.36
N VAL A 67 23.97 52.08 -24.96
CA VAL A 67 24.55 50.71 -25.00
C VAL A 67 23.74 49.76 -24.10
N LYS A 68 23.35 50.19 -22.89
CA LYS A 68 22.48 49.39 -22.01
C LYS A 68 21.13 49.10 -22.67
N ARG A 69 20.57 50.06 -23.39
CA ARG A 69 19.32 49.89 -24.15
C ARG A 69 19.48 48.89 -25.30
N LEU A 70 20.56 48.99 -26.07
CA LEU A 70 20.85 48.07 -27.17
C LEU A 70 21.04 46.62 -26.67
N VAL A 71 21.77 46.43 -25.57
CA VAL A 71 21.94 45.10 -24.94
C VAL A 71 20.60 44.52 -24.46
N LYS A 72 19.73 45.36 -23.89
CA LYS A 72 18.37 44.94 -23.52
C LYS A 72 17.55 44.57 -24.75
N LEU A 73 17.64 45.33 -25.83
CA LEU A 73 16.96 45.06 -27.10
C LEU A 73 17.44 43.75 -27.75
N THR A 74 18.74 43.47 -27.74
CA THR A 74 19.26 42.20 -28.27
C THR A 74 18.82 41.01 -27.44
N ASN A 75 18.81 41.13 -26.11
CA ASN A 75 18.27 40.10 -25.22
C ASN A 75 16.77 39.87 -25.45
N LEU A 76 16.00 40.94 -25.68
CA LEU A 76 14.57 40.82 -26.00
C LEU A 76 14.36 40.15 -27.35
N LYS A 77 15.14 40.49 -28.38
CA LYS A 77 15.09 39.83 -29.70
C LYS A 77 15.38 38.34 -29.59
N GLN A 78 16.44 37.94 -28.88
CA GLN A 78 16.76 36.53 -28.65
C GLN A 78 15.63 35.77 -27.92
N LYS A 79 14.98 36.41 -26.94
CA LYS A 79 13.80 35.83 -26.28
C LYS A 79 12.61 35.71 -27.23
N LEU A 80 12.40 36.70 -28.10
CA LEU A 80 11.35 36.69 -29.11
C LEU A 80 11.57 35.59 -30.15
N ASP A 81 12.82 35.36 -30.56
CA ASP A 81 13.21 34.29 -31.48
C ASP A 81 12.93 32.92 -30.86
N LYS A 82 13.22 32.75 -29.56
CA LYS A 82 12.84 31.54 -28.80
C LYS A 82 11.33 31.35 -28.69
N ILE A 83 10.57 32.43 -28.50
CA ILE A 83 9.10 32.35 -28.46
C ILE A 83 8.55 31.99 -29.85
N ASN A 84 9.15 32.52 -30.91
CA ASN A 84 8.76 32.20 -32.29
C ASN A 84 9.11 30.76 -32.65
N SER A 85 10.24 30.21 -32.18
CA SER A 85 10.56 28.79 -32.38
C SER A 85 9.57 27.88 -31.65
N VAL A 86 9.16 28.24 -30.43
CA VAL A 86 8.11 27.52 -29.67
C VAL A 86 6.74 27.62 -30.35
N LYS A 87 6.42 28.76 -30.97
CA LYS A 87 5.16 28.97 -31.69
C LYS A 87 5.09 28.15 -32.99
N ASN A 88 6.23 27.95 -33.67
CA ASN A 88 6.30 27.21 -34.93
C ASN A 88 6.20 25.70 -34.73
N ASP A 89 6.73 25.16 -33.63
CA ASP A 89 6.56 23.74 -33.27
C ASP A 89 6.44 23.54 -31.75
N PRO A 90 5.20 23.65 -31.20
CA PRO A 90 4.97 23.48 -29.77
C PRO A 90 5.21 22.05 -29.30
N LYS A 91 5.01 21.05 -30.18
CA LYS A 91 5.18 19.63 -29.83
C LYS A 91 6.64 19.29 -29.63
N TYR A 92 7.50 19.69 -30.57
CA TYR A 92 8.95 19.47 -30.46
C TYR A 92 9.53 20.08 -29.17
N PHE A 93 9.12 21.30 -28.81
CA PHE A 93 9.57 21.95 -27.58
C PHE A 93 9.10 21.22 -26.31
N LEU A 94 7.86 20.73 -26.30
CA LEU A 94 7.34 19.94 -25.18
C LEU A 94 8.07 18.60 -25.08
N ASP A 95 8.29 17.91 -26.20
CA ASP A 95 9.02 16.64 -26.24
C ASP A 95 10.48 16.80 -25.77
N GLU A 96 11.16 17.88 -26.15
CA GLU A 96 12.51 18.20 -25.66
C GLU A 96 12.51 18.51 -24.15
N CYS A 97 11.53 19.29 -23.64
CA CYS A 97 11.40 19.58 -22.22
C CYS A 97 11.12 18.33 -21.38
N PHE A 98 10.26 17.43 -21.88
CA PHE A 98 9.90 16.21 -21.19
C PHE A 98 10.92 15.08 -21.39
N SER A 99 11.81 15.15 -22.40
CA SER A 99 12.86 14.15 -22.62
C SER A 99 13.76 13.94 -21.39
N ASN A 100 14.10 15.02 -20.68
CA ASN A 100 14.88 14.96 -19.45
C ASN A 100 14.12 14.28 -18.30
N LEU A 101 12.79 14.46 -18.23
CA LEU A 101 11.93 13.78 -17.26
C LEU A 101 11.78 12.31 -17.62
N THR A 102 11.54 11.99 -18.89
CA THR A 102 11.46 10.62 -19.40
C THR A 102 12.77 9.86 -19.13
N ASN A 103 13.92 10.47 -19.40
CA ASN A 103 15.23 9.88 -19.11
C ASN A 103 15.44 9.64 -17.61
N LYS A 104 14.98 10.55 -16.74
CA LYS A 104 15.03 10.34 -15.27
C LYS A 104 14.11 9.21 -14.82
N ILE A 105 12.93 9.09 -15.41
CA ILE A 105 11.98 8.01 -15.14
C ILE A 105 12.58 6.67 -15.59
N ASP A 106 13.17 6.61 -16.78
CA ASP A 106 13.82 5.40 -17.30
C ASP A 106 15.04 4.99 -16.46
N LEU A 107 15.89 5.94 -16.05
CA LEU A 107 16.98 5.65 -15.12
C LEU A 107 16.46 5.08 -13.79
N ARG A 108 15.37 5.64 -13.26
CA ARG A 108 14.76 5.12 -12.03
C ARG A 108 14.15 3.74 -12.22
N ARG A 109 13.52 3.47 -13.36
CA ARG A 109 13.00 2.14 -13.73
C ARG A 109 14.10 1.09 -13.74
N GLU A 110 15.25 1.40 -14.35
CA GLU A 110 16.38 0.46 -14.42
C GLU A 110 17.06 0.27 -13.04
N GLN A 111 17.14 1.32 -12.20
CA GLN A 111 17.59 1.18 -10.82
C GLN A 111 16.70 0.23 -10.01
N ILE A 112 15.38 0.37 -10.13
CA ILE A 112 14.41 -0.49 -9.42
C ILE A 112 14.54 -1.94 -9.90
N LYS A 113 14.70 -2.18 -11.21
CA LYS A 113 14.95 -3.53 -11.72
C LYS A 113 16.20 -4.16 -11.11
N LEU A 114 17.29 -3.41 -11.02
CA LEU A 114 18.55 -3.88 -10.44
C LEU A 114 18.40 -4.17 -8.93
N GLU A 115 17.76 -3.28 -8.19
CA GLU A 115 17.49 -3.46 -6.76
C GLU A 115 16.60 -4.68 -6.51
N PHE A 116 15.57 -4.86 -7.35
CA PHE A 116 14.68 -6.01 -7.31
C PHE A 116 15.41 -7.33 -7.56
N SER A 117 16.20 -7.41 -8.64
CA SER A 117 16.99 -8.61 -8.95
C SER A 117 17.92 -8.99 -7.80
N LYS A 118 18.60 -8.00 -7.19
CA LYS A 118 19.46 -8.25 -6.02
C LYS A 118 18.70 -8.78 -4.81
N SER A 119 17.49 -8.25 -4.56
CA SER A 119 16.64 -8.70 -3.46
C SER A 119 16.16 -10.15 -3.67
N VAL A 120 15.84 -10.52 -4.91
CA VAL A 120 15.47 -11.88 -5.30
C VAL A 120 16.66 -12.83 -5.10
N ASP A 121 17.84 -12.46 -5.59
CA ASP A 121 19.05 -13.28 -5.48
C ASP A 121 19.44 -13.51 -4.01
N LYS A 122 19.34 -12.47 -3.17
CA LYS A 122 19.62 -12.57 -1.73
C LYS A 122 18.63 -13.50 -1.02
N SER A 123 17.35 -13.40 -1.36
CA SER A 123 16.32 -14.29 -0.81
C SER A 123 16.60 -15.73 -1.19
N PHE A 124 16.90 -15.98 -2.47
CA PHE A 124 17.28 -17.31 -2.96
C PHE A 124 18.48 -17.89 -2.19
N GLN A 125 19.54 -17.11 -1.97
CA GLN A 125 20.71 -17.57 -1.23
C GLN A 125 20.39 -17.96 0.22
N ASN A 126 19.53 -17.19 0.91
CA ASN A 126 19.10 -17.52 2.27
C ASN A 126 18.33 -18.84 2.34
N ILE A 127 17.37 -19.03 1.42
CA ILE A 127 16.59 -20.27 1.32
C ILE A 127 17.51 -21.45 1.02
N TYR A 128 18.44 -21.28 0.08
CA TYR A 128 19.41 -22.31 -0.29
C TYR A 128 20.29 -22.72 0.90
N GLN A 129 20.71 -21.77 1.75
CA GLN A 129 21.45 -22.09 2.97
C GLN A 129 20.62 -22.87 3.99
N GLN A 130 19.33 -22.55 4.14
CA GLN A 130 18.43 -23.29 5.04
C GLN A 130 18.24 -24.75 4.59
N VAL A 131 18.07 -25.00 3.28
CA VAL A 131 18.03 -26.36 2.72
C VAL A 131 19.29 -27.13 3.13
N LYS A 132 20.46 -26.52 2.94
CA LYS A 132 21.74 -27.16 3.22
C LYS A 132 21.92 -27.51 4.69
N SER A 133 21.52 -26.63 5.60
CA SER A 133 21.55 -26.91 7.04
C SER A 133 20.64 -28.06 7.47
N LEU A 134 19.46 -28.18 6.85
CA LEU A 134 18.54 -29.29 7.11
C LEU A 134 19.14 -30.60 6.63
N GLN A 135 19.77 -30.61 5.45
CA GLN A 135 20.43 -31.79 4.93
C GLN A 135 21.52 -32.30 5.90
N GLU A 136 22.38 -31.42 6.40
CA GLU A 136 23.42 -31.77 7.37
C GLU A 136 22.86 -32.32 8.69
N GLU A 137 21.67 -31.86 9.11
CA GLU A 137 20.98 -32.36 10.31
C GLU A 137 20.46 -33.79 10.11
N TYR A 138 19.87 -34.08 8.94
CA TYR A 138 19.39 -35.42 8.61
C TYR A 138 20.53 -36.43 8.48
N GLU A 139 21.65 -36.03 7.85
CA GLU A 139 22.86 -36.86 7.74
C GLU A 139 23.39 -37.25 9.14
N LYS A 140 23.51 -36.29 10.06
CA LYS A 140 23.95 -36.58 11.44
C LYS A 140 23.01 -37.50 12.22
N ASN A 141 21.70 -37.38 12.00
CA ASN A 141 20.72 -38.23 12.66
C ASN A 141 20.73 -39.67 12.10
N LEU A 142 20.96 -39.83 10.79
CA LEU A 142 21.17 -41.13 10.17
C LEU A 142 22.43 -41.81 10.69
N ASP A 143 23.55 -41.08 10.74
CA ASP A 143 24.83 -41.61 11.23
C ASP A 143 24.76 -42.10 12.69
N LYS A 144 24.01 -41.40 13.55
CA LYS A 144 23.79 -41.83 14.94
C LYS A 144 22.98 -43.14 15.00
N LYS A 145 21.85 -43.19 14.28
CA LYS A 145 20.98 -44.38 14.27
C LYS A 145 21.65 -45.62 13.67
N LEU A 146 22.57 -45.45 12.72
CA LEU A 146 23.35 -46.54 12.15
C LEU A 146 24.42 -47.06 13.11
N LYS A 147 25.00 -46.21 13.97
CA LYS A 147 25.99 -46.63 14.98
C LYS A 147 25.38 -47.43 16.13
N ASP A 148 24.11 -47.23 16.43
CA ASP A 148 23.38 -47.95 17.48
C ASP A 148 22.94 -49.38 17.05
N LEU A 149 23.24 -49.79 15.81
CA LEU A 149 22.96 -51.13 15.28
C LEU A 149 24.20 -52.01 15.29
N GLU A 150 24.26 -52.96 16.22
CA GLU A 150 25.25 -54.04 16.16
C GLU A 150 24.79 -55.13 15.17
N MET A 151 25.45 -55.19 14.00
CA MET A 151 25.09 -56.11 12.92
C MET A 151 25.27 -57.60 13.28
N SER A 152 26.17 -57.92 14.21
CA SER A 152 26.47 -59.30 14.61
C SER A 152 25.35 -59.98 15.38
N GLU A 153 24.54 -59.25 16.17
CA GLU A 153 23.36 -59.83 16.85
C GLU A 153 22.22 -60.15 15.88
N LEU A 154 22.15 -59.46 14.73
CA LEU A 154 21.04 -59.60 13.79
C LEU A 154 21.22 -60.81 12.85
N GLU A 155 22.46 -61.14 12.50
CA GLU A 155 22.76 -62.31 11.66
C GLU A 155 22.55 -63.63 12.40
N GLU A 156 22.95 -63.74 13.68
CA GLU A 156 22.70 -64.95 14.50
C GLU A 156 21.20 -65.20 14.75
N ASN A 157 20.40 -64.14 14.84
CA ASN A 157 18.96 -64.25 15.03
C ASN A 157 18.23 -64.69 13.76
N LEU A 158 18.74 -64.41 12.55
CA LEU A 158 18.06 -64.76 11.30
C LEU A 158 18.02 -66.28 11.02
N ASP A 159 19.01 -67.04 11.47
CA ASP A 159 19.09 -68.48 11.22
C ASP A 159 18.14 -69.33 12.10
N SER A 160 17.48 -68.73 13.11
CA SER A 160 16.69 -69.46 14.11
C SER A 160 15.23 -69.03 14.25
N ILE A 161 14.70 -68.18 13.35
CA ILE A 161 13.37 -67.58 13.48
C ILE A 161 12.34 -68.21 12.52
N GLU A 162 11.18 -68.64 13.06
CA GLU A 162 10.00 -69.02 12.28
C GLU A 162 9.33 -67.77 11.64
N ILE A 163 8.73 -67.95 10.47
CA ILE A 163 8.26 -66.88 9.55
C ILE A 163 7.36 -65.82 10.23
N ASP A 164 6.62 -66.19 11.28
CA ASP A 164 5.69 -65.29 11.97
C ASP A 164 6.35 -64.32 12.98
N GLU A 165 7.65 -64.48 13.29
CA GLU A 165 8.37 -63.57 14.22
C GLU A 165 9.27 -62.54 13.51
N ILE A 166 9.38 -62.60 12.18
CA ILE A 166 10.18 -61.66 11.37
C ILE A 166 9.71 -60.20 11.55
N GLU A 167 8.43 -59.97 11.84
CA GLU A 167 7.88 -58.62 12.07
C GLU A 167 8.40 -57.93 13.34
N LYS A 168 9.05 -58.66 14.26
CA LYS A 168 9.56 -58.12 15.54
C LYS A 168 11.05 -57.77 15.54
N ILE A 169 11.75 -57.93 14.42
CA ILE A 169 13.20 -57.70 14.34
C ILE A 169 13.52 -56.21 14.63
N LYS A 170 14.58 -55.94 15.42
CA LYS A 170 15.09 -54.58 15.76
C LYS A 170 15.35 -53.67 14.54
N ILE A 171 15.40 -54.22 13.32
CA ILE A 171 15.61 -53.51 12.05
C ILE A 171 14.29 -52.90 11.54
N GLN A 172 13.11 -53.43 11.91
CA GLN A 172 11.81 -52.93 11.43
C GLN A 172 11.55 -51.45 11.74
N PRO A 173 11.95 -50.88 12.90
CA PRO A 173 11.92 -49.44 13.13
C PRO A 173 12.78 -48.63 12.15
N LEU A 174 13.94 -49.14 11.73
CA LEU A 174 14.80 -48.50 10.74
C LEU A 174 14.28 -48.66 9.32
N VAL A 175 13.74 -49.83 8.95
CA VAL A 175 13.06 -50.01 7.66
C VAL A 175 11.84 -49.10 7.58
N ASN A 176 11.06 -48.98 8.66
CA ASN A 176 9.94 -48.04 8.72
C ASN A 176 10.42 -46.58 8.66
N TYR A 177 11.56 -46.24 9.28
CA TYR A 177 12.13 -44.90 9.20
C TYR A 177 12.73 -44.58 7.81
N LEU A 178 13.37 -45.55 7.15
CA LEU A 178 13.87 -45.43 5.78
C LEU A 178 12.71 -45.35 4.78
N ASN A 179 11.67 -46.17 4.94
CA ASN A 179 10.44 -46.07 4.17
C ASN A 179 9.70 -44.74 4.43
N GLN A 180 9.82 -44.16 5.63
CA GLN A 180 9.34 -42.80 5.92
C GLN A 180 10.21 -41.75 5.22
N ILE A 181 11.52 -41.93 5.08
CA ILE A 181 12.42 -41.04 4.33
C ILE A 181 12.21 -41.18 2.81
N GLU A 182 12.03 -42.39 2.29
CA GLU A 182 11.67 -42.61 0.88
C GLU A 182 10.26 -42.08 0.56
N LYS A 183 9.33 -42.11 1.54
CA LYS A 183 8.03 -41.43 1.47
C LYS A 183 8.08 -39.94 1.85
N ILE A 184 9.21 -39.41 2.32
CA ILE A 184 9.48 -37.97 2.31
C ILE A 184 9.71 -37.64 0.84
N ASN A 185 8.60 -37.51 0.13
CA ASN A 185 8.50 -36.78 -1.11
C ASN A 185 9.25 -35.47 -0.87
N PHE A 186 10.20 -35.11 -1.74
CA PHE A 186 11.00 -33.87 -1.65
C PHE A 186 10.14 -32.59 -1.53
N GLN A 187 8.82 -32.70 -1.64
CA GLN A 187 7.83 -31.70 -1.25
C GLN A 187 7.83 -31.38 0.26
N ASN A 188 8.12 -32.32 1.16
CA ASN A 188 8.00 -32.09 2.61
C ASN A 188 9.14 -31.24 3.21
N SER A 189 10.32 -31.21 2.58
CA SER A 189 11.44 -30.35 2.99
C SER A 189 11.29 -28.89 2.55
N TYR A 190 10.36 -28.59 1.63
CA TYR A 190 9.95 -27.21 1.30
C TYR A 190 9.21 -26.53 2.46
N TYR A 191 8.53 -27.29 3.34
CA TYR A 191 7.67 -26.73 4.40
C TYR A 191 8.42 -26.28 5.67
N LYS A 192 9.72 -26.60 5.81
CA LYS A 192 10.57 -26.12 6.92
C LYS A 192 11.31 -24.80 6.60
N ILE A 193 11.31 -24.38 5.34
CA ILE A 193 12.08 -23.22 4.88
C ILE A 193 11.15 -22.02 4.81
N ASN A 194 11.44 -21.02 5.64
CA ASN A 194 10.65 -19.79 5.71
C ASN A 194 10.94 -18.91 4.48
N PHE A 195 10.06 -18.93 3.49
CA PHE A 195 10.02 -17.93 2.42
C PHE A 195 9.36 -16.65 2.95
N SER A 196 10.05 -15.88 3.80
CA SER A 196 9.53 -14.61 4.28
C SER A 196 9.67 -13.52 3.21
N ASN A 197 8.55 -13.07 2.62
CA ASN A 197 8.48 -11.91 1.72
C ASN A 197 8.55 -10.56 2.46
N ASN A 198 9.40 -10.43 3.49
CA ASN A 198 9.49 -9.19 4.26
C ASN A 198 10.14 -8.03 3.51
N ASP A 199 10.80 -8.27 2.38
CA ASP A 199 11.43 -7.20 1.57
C ASP A 199 10.46 -6.54 0.58
N PHE A 200 9.31 -7.17 0.27
CA PHE A 200 8.31 -6.60 -0.64
C PHE A 200 7.47 -5.49 0.01
N GLY A 201 7.25 -5.54 1.32
CA GLY A 201 6.47 -4.53 2.05
C GLY A 201 7.17 -3.16 2.14
N GLN A 202 8.51 -3.14 2.12
CA GLN A 202 9.27 -1.90 2.22
C GLN A 202 9.26 -1.07 0.93
N ILE A 203 9.07 -1.71 -0.23
CA ILE A 203 9.05 -1.01 -1.53
C ILE A 203 7.66 -0.40 -1.82
N VAL A 204 6.58 -1.02 -1.35
CA VAL A 204 5.20 -0.52 -1.54
C VAL A 204 4.93 0.74 -0.71
N ASN A 205 5.58 0.89 0.45
CA ASN A 205 5.42 2.07 1.32
C ASN A 205 6.15 3.33 0.82
N ILE A 206 7.02 3.23 -0.18
CA ILE A 206 7.71 4.42 -0.76
C ILE A 206 6.81 5.16 -1.77
N ILE A 207 5.70 4.56 -2.21
CA ILE A 207 4.87 5.10 -3.30
C ILE A 207 3.62 5.86 -2.81
N TYR A 208 3.21 5.71 -1.55
CA TYR A 208 1.98 6.32 -1.04
C TYR A 208 2.18 7.10 0.25
N GLU A 209 2.81 8.27 0.14
CA GLU A 209 2.63 9.35 1.12
C GLU A 209 2.21 10.64 0.40
N THR A 210 0.89 10.87 0.31
CA THR A 210 0.38 12.24 0.22
C THR A 210 -0.87 12.39 1.09
N ARG A 211 -0.68 13.21 2.12
CA ARG A 211 -1.61 13.78 3.10
C ARG A 211 -3.03 14.05 2.57
N LEU A 212 -4.02 13.67 3.36
CA LEU A 212 -5.32 14.33 3.44
C LEU A 212 -5.57 14.72 4.90
N CYS A 213 -5.64 16.02 5.17
CA CYS A 213 -6.25 16.51 6.40
C CYS A 213 -6.91 17.86 6.16
N ASN A 214 -8.08 17.97 6.77
CA ASN A 214 -8.89 19.15 7.02
C ASN A 214 -9.75 19.65 5.87
N GLU A 215 -10.95 19.06 5.75
CA GLU A 215 -12.21 19.79 5.65
C GLU A 215 -13.39 18.80 5.70
N LEU A 216 -13.89 18.51 6.90
CA LEU A 216 -15.15 17.79 7.10
C LEU A 216 -16.17 18.76 7.71
N SER A 217 -16.70 19.68 6.90
CA SER A 217 -17.86 20.46 7.30
C SER A 217 -18.68 20.95 6.11
N LYS A 218 -19.67 20.14 5.72
CA LYS A 218 -21.07 20.49 5.40
C LYS A 218 -21.65 19.41 4.49
N ILE A 219 -22.29 18.41 5.10
CA ILE A 219 -22.73 17.25 4.33
C ILE A 219 -24.06 17.51 3.59
N LYS A 220 -24.04 17.72 2.27
CA LYS A 220 -25.21 17.86 1.37
C LYS A 220 -25.47 16.59 0.57
N LYS A 221 -26.75 16.28 0.34
CA LYS A 221 -27.21 15.15 -0.50
C LYS A 221 -26.90 15.46 -1.96
N THR A 222 -26.10 14.62 -2.63
CA THR A 222 -25.98 14.59 -4.09
C THR A 222 -26.68 13.33 -4.59
N PRO A 223 -27.76 13.42 -5.39
CA PRO A 223 -28.59 12.27 -5.73
C PRO A 223 -28.07 11.57 -6.98
N GLU A 224 -27.23 10.55 -6.87
CA GLU A 224 -26.77 9.76 -8.02
C GLU A 224 -26.52 8.30 -7.58
N ASN A 225 -27.45 7.41 -7.94
CA ASN A 225 -27.63 6.10 -7.32
C ASN A 225 -26.95 4.99 -8.14
N CYS A 226 -26.18 4.12 -7.48
CA CYS A 226 -25.75 2.82 -8.02
C CYS A 226 -26.37 1.72 -7.15
N SER A 227 -26.97 0.68 -7.74
CA SER A 227 -27.58 -0.44 -7.00
C SER A 227 -26.76 -1.71 -7.17
N PHE A 228 -26.57 -2.45 -6.09
CA PHE A 228 -25.90 -3.75 -6.09
C PHE A 228 -26.91 -4.86 -5.75
N PHE A 229 -26.57 -6.11 -6.09
CA PHE A 229 -27.44 -7.26 -5.83
C PHE A 229 -27.47 -7.66 -4.34
N SER A 230 -26.35 -7.54 -3.64
CA SER A 230 -26.19 -7.96 -2.25
C SER A 230 -25.54 -6.88 -1.39
N LYS A 231 -25.54 -7.13 -0.08
CA LYS A 231 -24.88 -6.29 0.94
C LYS A 231 -23.35 -6.32 0.81
N ASP A 232 -22.79 -7.36 0.20
CA ASP A 232 -21.34 -7.60 0.15
C ASP A 232 -20.66 -6.65 -0.84
N ILE A 233 -20.39 -5.45 -0.35
CA ILE A 233 -19.76 -4.38 -1.09
C ILE A 233 -18.44 -4.05 -0.41
N SER A 234 -17.42 -3.81 -1.23
CA SER A 234 -16.06 -3.55 -0.77
C SER A 234 -15.46 -2.35 -1.47
N LEU A 235 -14.63 -1.60 -0.74
CA LEU A 235 -13.93 -0.43 -1.26
C LEU A 235 -12.53 -0.82 -1.73
N LEU A 236 -12.22 -0.59 -3.01
CA LEU A 236 -10.86 -0.73 -3.54
C LEU A 236 -9.94 0.35 -3.00
N PRO A 237 -8.63 0.07 -2.86
CA PRO A 237 -7.63 1.08 -2.51
C PRO A 237 -7.64 2.28 -3.48
N THR A 238 -8.04 2.07 -4.74
CA THR A 238 -8.22 3.11 -5.77
C THR A 238 -9.37 4.08 -5.48
N GLY A 239 -10.27 3.74 -4.56
CA GLY A 239 -11.49 4.49 -4.21
C GLY A 239 -12.73 4.03 -4.99
N GLU A 240 -12.60 3.03 -5.85
CA GLU A 240 -13.70 2.39 -6.56
C GLU A 240 -14.43 1.40 -5.65
N ILE A 241 -15.70 1.15 -5.91
CA ILE A 241 -16.56 0.28 -5.11
C ILE A 241 -16.87 -0.95 -5.92
N VAL A 242 -16.66 -2.12 -5.32
CA VAL A 242 -16.89 -3.42 -5.95
C VAL A 242 -18.04 -4.08 -5.22
N GLY A 243 -19.00 -4.61 -5.97
CA GLY A 243 -20.05 -5.46 -5.45
C GLY A 243 -20.61 -6.35 -6.56
N VAL A 244 -21.50 -7.24 -6.18
CA VAL A 244 -22.20 -8.10 -7.14
C VAL A 244 -23.21 -7.27 -7.94
N SER A 245 -23.22 -7.44 -9.27
CA SER A 245 -24.09 -6.67 -10.16
C SER A 245 -25.56 -6.98 -9.91
N ASN A 246 -26.37 -5.93 -9.79
CA ASN A 246 -27.83 -6.05 -9.69
C ASN A 246 -28.47 -6.58 -10.99
N LEU A 247 -27.80 -6.44 -12.13
CA LEU A 247 -28.31 -6.92 -13.42
C LEU A 247 -28.13 -8.43 -13.58
N ASP A 248 -26.99 -8.94 -13.11
CA ASP A 248 -26.66 -10.36 -13.18
C ASP A 248 -25.75 -10.73 -11.98
N PRO A 249 -26.21 -11.60 -11.06
CA PRO A 249 -25.45 -11.97 -9.87
C PRO A 249 -24.18 -12.79 -10.15
N ARG A 250 -23.91 -13.11 -11.42
CA ARG A 250 -22.63 -13.71 -11.87
C ARG A 250 -21.55 -12.68 -12.16
N ASN A 251 -21.94 -11.41 -12.29
CA ASN A 251 -21.03 -10.33 -12.67
C ASN A 251 -20.65 -9.49 -11.46
N LEU A 252 -19.43 -8.94 -11.50
CA LEU A 252 -19.01 -7.89 -10.56
C LEU A 252 -19.24 -6.52 -11.18
N SER A 253 -19.90 -5.63 -10.45
CA SER A 253 -19.96 -4.22 -10.77
C SER A 253 -18.88 -3.47 -10.01
N ILE A 254 -17.99 -2.80 -10.74
CA ILE A 254 -17.02 -1.86 -10.20
C ILE A 254 -17.50 -0.45 -10.55
N TRP A 255 -17.91 0.29 -9.53
CA TRP A 255 -18.39 1.65 -9.65
C TRP A 255 -17.35 2.65 -9.16
N ASN A 256 -17.02 3.61 -10.01
CA ASN A 256 -16.13 4.71 -9.65
C ASN A 256 -16.97 5.91 -9.16
N PRO A 257 -16.89 6.29 -7.87
CA PRO A 257 -17.70 7.37 -7.31
C PRO A 257 -17.27 8.77 -7.79
N GLU A 258 -16.06 8.94 -8.34
CA GLU A 258 -15.59 10.22 -8.86
C GLU A 258 -16.03 10.48 -10.29
N SER A 259 -15.84 9.49 -11.19
CA SER A 259 -16.25 9.58 -12.59
C SER A 259 -17.71 9.18 -12.82
N LYS A 260 -18.34 8.53 -11.83
CA LYS A 260 -19.68 7.94 -11.89
C LYS A 260 -19.82 6.83 -12.93
N SER A 261 -18.70 6.28 -13.40
CA SER A 261 -18.70 5.17 -14.36
C SER A 261 -18.88 3.84 -13.65
N ILE A 262 -19.69 2.96 -14.24
CA ILE A 262 -19.82 1.56 -13.83
C ILE A 262 -19.10 0.72 -14.88
N THR A 263 -18.25 -0.19 -14.42
CA THR A 263 -17.63 -1.22 -15.24
C THR A 263 -18.09 -2.58 -14.73
N GLU A 264 -18.50 -3.46 -15.64
CA GLU A 264 -18.90 -4.81 -15.28
C GLU A 264 -17.83 -5.82 -15.70
N ILE A 265 -17.43 -6.65 -14.75
CA ILE A 265 -16.61 -7.82 -15.02
C ILE A 265 -17.56 -9.01 -15.10
N LYS A 266 -17.62 -9.62 -16.28
CA LYS A 266 -18.49 -10.77 -16.51
C LYS A 266 -17.88 -12.03 -15.92
N GLY A 267 -18.69 -12.76 -15.18
CA GLY A 267 -18.36 -14.08 -14.64
C GLY A 267 -19.26 -15.17 -15.23
N GLU A 268 -18.83 -16.42 -15.07
CA GLU A 268 -19.59 -17.59 -15.53
C GLU A 268 -20.49 -18.17 -14.41
N ASP A 269 -20.01 -18.11 -13.17
CA ASP A 269 -20.62 -18.74 -11.99
C ASP A 269 -21.25 -17.68 -11.06
N PHE A 270 -22.24 -18.08 -10.23
CA PHE A 270 -22.92 -17.15 -9.33
C PHE A 270 -21.99 -16.74 -8.19
N ILE A 271 -21.93 -15.44 -7.90
CA ILE A 271 -21.06 -14.92 -6.86
C ILE A 271 -21.83 -14.92 -5.54
N MET A 272 -21.37 -15.72 -4.58
CA MET A 272 -21.95 -15.81 -3.25
C MET A 272 -21.40 -14.72 -2.33
N TYR A 273 -20.09 -14.47 -2.41
CA TYR A 273 -19.43 -13.44 -1.60
C TYR A 273 -18.34 -12.73 -2.39
N SER A 274 -18.14 -11.44 -2.08
CA SER A 274 -17.03 -10.66 -2.63
C SER A 274 -16.33 -9.82 -1.55
N THR A 275 -15.01 -9.80 -1.58
CA THR A 275 -14.20 -8.96 -0.68
C THR A 275 -12.97 -8.42 -1.41
N VAL A 276 -12.36 -7.37 -0.86
CA VAL A 276 -11.20 -6.70 -1.45
C VAL A 276 -10.06 -6.61 -0.45
N THR A 277 -8.87 -6.96 -0.93
CA THR A 277 -7.63 -6.87 -0.15
C THR A 277 -7.02 -5.47 -0.20
N SER A 278 -6.21 -5.13 0.81
CA SER A 278 -5.38 -3.92 0.86
C SER A 278 -4.48 -3.72 -0.37
N SER A 279 -4.04 -4.82 -0.98
CA SER A 279 -3.21 -4.80 -2.20
C SER A 279 -4.02 -4.71 -3.51
N GLY A 280 -5.35 -4.61 -3.41
CA GLY A 280 -6.26 -4.37 -4.53
C GLY A 280 -6.68 -5.61 -5.32
N TYR A 281 -6.45 -6.82 -4.78
CA TYR A 281 -7.08 -8.03 -5.31
C TYR A 281 -8.54 -8.09 -4.89
N ILE A 282 -9.41 -8.48 -5.83
CA ILE A 282 -10.81 -8.79 -5.57
C ILE A 282 -10.93 -10.29 -5.43
N LEU A 283 -11.50 -10.74 -4.32
CA LEU A 283 -11.69 -12.14 -3.97
C LEU A 283 -13.17 -12.47 -4.06
N CYS A 284 -13.53 -13.46 -4.87
CA CYS A 284 -14.91 -13.87 -5.10
C CYS A 284 -15.06 -15.35 -4.81
N LEU A 285 -16.01 -15.69 -3.93
CA LEU A 285 -16.44 -17.07 -3.75
C LEU A 285 -17.68 -17.30 -4.60
N ASP A 286 -17.62 -18.32 -5.44
CA ASP A 286 -18.77 -18.74 -6.24
C ASP A 286 -19.56 -19.89 -5.59
N ASP A 287 -20.74 -20.16 -6.16
CA ASP A 287 -21.65 -21.24 -5.78
C ASP A 287 -21.07 -22.64 -5.99
N ASN A 288 -20.02 -22.76 -6.80
CA ASN A 288 -19.27 -23.98 -7.05
C ASN A 288 -18.05 -24.15 -6.13
N CYS A 289 -17.96 -23.36 -5.05
CA CYS A 289 -16.89 -23.44 -4.05
C CYS A 289 -15.51 -23.07 -4.58
N TYR A 290 -15.43 -22.28 -5.64
CA TYR A 290 -14.17 -21.74 -6.10
C TYR A 290 -13.97 -20.32 -5.59
N LEU A 291 -12.80 -20.09 -5.00
CA LEU A 291 -12.28 -18.75 -4.83
C LEU A 291 -11.61 -18.31 -6.13
N LYS A 292 -12.20 -17.29 -6.75
CA LYS A 292 -11.60 -16.55 -7.87
C LYS A 292 -10.92 -15.29 -7.34
N VAL A 293 -9.63 -15.18 -7.64
CA VAL A 293 -8.78 -14.03 -7.31
C VAL A 293 -8.61 -13.18 -8.55
N TRP A 294 -9.11 -11.95 -8.52
CA TRP A 294 -9.04 -11.01 -9.64
C TRP A 294 -8.06 -9.88 -9.35
N LYS A 295 -7.37 -9.42 -10.39
CA LYS A 295 -6.55 -8.19 -10.39
C LYS A 295 -6.64 -7.52 -11.74
N ASN A 296 -6.87 -6.21 -11.75
CA ASN A 296 -6.95 -5.40 -12.99
C ASN A 296 -7.94 -5.97 -14.03
N GLY A 297 -9.05 -6.56 -13.59
CA GLY A 297 -10.07 -7.13 -14.48
C GLY A 297 -9.78 -8.55 -14.99
N TYR A 298 -8.66 -9.17 -14.59
CA TYR A 298 -8.29 -10.53 -15.00
C TYR A 298 -8.29 -11.48 -13.79
N ILE A 299 -8.68 -12.74 -14.03
CA ILE A 299 -8.53 -13.82 -13.04
C ILE A 299 -7.05 -14.16 -12.95
N VAL A 300 -6.46 -13.91 -11.79
CA VAL A 300 -5.08 -14.27 -11.46
C VAL A 300 -5.00 -15.72 -10.98
N LYS A 301 -6.02 -16.17 -10.23
CA LYS A 301 -6.04 -17.52 -9.68
C LYS A 301 -7.45 -18.03 -9.46
N LYS A 302 -7.64 -19.33 -9.62
CA LYS A 302 -8.83 -20.08 -9.24
C LYS A 302 -8.39 -21.16 -8.24
N ILE A 303 -9.02 -21.18 -7.07
CA ILE A 303 -8.69 -22.11 -5.98
C ILE A 303 -9.97 -22.85 -5.61
N GLU A 304 -9.90 -24.17 -5.56
CA GLU A 304 -11.00 -25.01 -5.10
C GLU A 304 -11.00 -25.07 -3.57
N ILE A 305 -12.15 -24.79 -2.95
CA ILE A 305 -12.37 -24.92 -1.52
C ILE A 305 -13.17 -26.20 -1.31
N ILE A 306 -12.50 -27.28 -0.87
CA ILE A 306 -13.13 -28.59 -0.69
C ILE A 306 -13.98 -28.61 0.61
N GLU A 307 -15.19 -29.14 0.42
CA GLU A 307 -16.37 -29.40 1.28
C GLU A 307 -16.26 -29.40 2.82
N SER A 308 -17.11 -28.58 3.45
CA SER A 308 -18.33 -29.06 4.14
C SER A 308 -19.33 -27.91 4.33
N ASP A 309 -20.57 -28.07 3.83
CA ASP A 309 -21.73 -27.17 4.03
C ASP A 309 -21.52 -25.68 3.75
N ILE A 310 -21.37 -25.40 2.45
CA ILE A 310 -21.05 -24.10 1.81
C ILE A 310 -22.12 -23.00 2.01
N TYR A 311 -23.31 -23.37 2.47
CA TYR A 311 -24.45 -22.46 2.51
C TYR A 311 -24.40 -21.41 3.61
N ASN A 312 -23.44 -21.47 4.53
CA ASN A 312 -23.45 -20.63 5.72
C ASN A 312 -22.07 -20.04 6.07
N TYR A 313 -21.40 -19.40 5.13
CA TYR A 313 -20.25 -18.58 5.49
C TYR A 313 -20.71 -17.28 6.17
N TYR A 314 -20.35 -17.05 7.44
CA TYR A 314 -20.85 -15.89 8.20
C TYR A 314 -20.05 -14.60 7.99
N SER A 315 -18.77 -14.74 7.70
CA SER A 315 -17.88 -13.60 7.45
C SER A 315 -16.67 -14.05 6.66
N ILE A 316 -16.13 -13.13 5.86
CA ILE A 316 -14.88 -13.32 5.14
C ILE A 316 -14.02 -12.09 5.40
N ASN A 317 -12.86 -12.30 6.01
CA ASN A 317 -11.89 -11.25 6.24
C ASN A 317 -10.62 -11.55 5.47
N CYS A 318 -10.01 -10.52 4.88
CA CYS A 318 -8.76 -10.69 4.16
C CYS A 318 -7.74 -9.59 4.51
N GLU A 319 -6.47 -9.97 4.55
CA GLU A 319 -5.34 -9.04 4.64
C GLU A 319 -4.22 -9.61 3.77
N ASP A 320 -3.87 -8.86 2.73
CA ASP A 320 -2.83 -9.07 1.72
C ASP A 320 -2.67 -10.46 1.08
N SER A 321 -2.51 -11.52 1.85
CA SER A 321 -2.30 -12.89 1.38
C SER A 321 -3.22 -13.91 2.04
N ILE A 322 -3.83 -13.57 3.19
CA ILE A 322 -4.62 -14.49 3.99
C ILE A 322 -6.09 -14.11 3.88
N LEU A 323 -6.90 -15.10 3.58
CA LEU A 323 -8.36 -15.09 3.66
C LEU A 323 -8.76 -15.95 4.85
N VAL A 324 -9.60 -15.42 5.73
CA VAL A 324 -10.23 -16.18 6.81
C VAL A 324 -11.70 -16.34 6.48
N VAL A 325 -12.12 -17.59 6.37
CA VAL A 325 -13.48 -18.01 6.01
C VAL A 325 -14.07 -18.80 7.18
N TYR A 326 -15.33 -18.56 7.52
CA TYR A 326 -15.98 -19.15 8.70
C TYR A 326 -17.28 -19.83 8.33
N ASP A 327 -17.43 -21.13 8.61
CA ASP A 327 -18.65 -21.89 8.30
C ASP A 327 -19.63 -22.00 9.48
N SER A 328 -20.85 -22.50 9.23
CA SER A 328 -21.83 -22.80 10.28
C SER A 328 -21.48 -23.98 11.17
N SER A 329 -20.47 -24.75 10.79
CA SER A 329 -20.03 -25.96 11.49
C SER A 329 -18.94 -25.65 12.51
N PHE A 330 -18.71 -24.37 12.82
CA PHE A 330 -17.74 -23.84 13.78
C PHE A 330 -16.27 -23.97 13.35
N PHE A 331 -16.01 -24.17 12.06
CA PHE A 331 -14.67 -24.21 11.51
C PHE A 331 -14.21 -22.85 10.99
N ILE A 332 -12.90 -22.68 11.06
CA ILE A 332 -12.19 -21.57 10.44
C ILE A 332 -11.34 -22.15 9.33
N GLY A 333 -11.57 -21.67 8.11
CA GLY A 333 -10.70 -21.85 6.96
C GLY A 333 -9.72 -20.69 6.85
N LEU A 334 -8.43 -20.96 7.03
CA LEU A 334 -7.35 -20.06 6.69
C LEU A 334 -6.82 -20.41 5.30
N LEU A 335 -6.99 -19.50 4.36
CA LEU A 335 -6.56 -19.66 2.98
C LEU A 335 -5.52 -18.60 2.62
N ASN A 336 -4.31 -19.04 2.30
CA ASN A 336 -3.37 -18.16 1.62
C ASN A 336 -3.67 -18.19 0.12
N PHE A 337 -4.34 -17.16 -0.39
CA PHE A 337 -4.81 -17.16 -1.78
C PHE A 337 -3.67 -17.00 -2.81
N LEU A 338 -2.48 -16.54 -2.40
CA LEU A 338 -1.31 -16.48 -3.29
C LEU A 338 -0.70 -17.86 -3.53
N THR A 339 -0.50 -18.63 -2.45
CA THR A 339 0.07 -19.99 -2.50
C THR A 339 -0.99 -21.03 -2.85
N GLY A 340 -2.25 -20.80 -2.49
CA GLY A 340 -3.33 -21.78 -2.56
C GLY A 340 -3.36 -22.71 -1.35
N TYR A 341 -2.51 -22.46 -0.34
CA TYR A 341 -2.49 -23.25 0.89
C TYR A 341 -3.76 -22.99 1.69
N MET A 342 -4.48 -24.07 2.01
CA MET A 342 -5.71 -24.07 2.79
C MET A 342 -5.52 -24.87 4.05
N LYS A 343 -5.99 -24.32 5.17
CA LYS A 343 -6.03 -25.01 6.44
C LYS A 343 -7.40 -24.82 7.07
N GLN A 344 -8.02 -25.89 7.53
CA GLN A 344 -9.31 -25.84 8.22
C GLN A 344 -9.16 -26.49 9.59
N PHE A 345 -9.68 -25.83 10.62
CA PHE A 345 -9.74 -26.41 11.95
C PHE A 345 -10.99 -25.95 12.69
N LYS A 346 -11.49 -26.81 13.59
CA LYS A 346 -12.62 -26.49 14.44
C LYS A 346 -12.13 -25.59 15.56
N ALA A 347 -12.41 -24.30 15.46
CA ALA A 347 -11.95 -23.34 16.45
C ALA A 347 -12.94 -23.17 17.61
N HIS A 348 -14.22 -23.49 17.41
CA HIS A 348 -15.28 -23.07 18.33
C HIS A 348 -16.31 -24.15 18.68
N GLU A 349 -16.93 -23.95 19.84
CA GLU A 349 -18.09 -24.71 20.33
C GLU A 349 -19.39 -23.87 20.32
N SER A 350 -19.30 -22.59 19.92
CA SER A 350 -20.41 -21.63 19.93
C SER A 350 -20.43 -20.84 18.61
N PRO A 351 -21.62 -20.43 18.10
CA PRO A 351 -21.74 -19.68 16.86
C PRO A 351 -20.93 -18.38 16.86
N LEU A 352 -20.35 -18.07 15.72
CA LEU A 352 -19.59 -16.85 15.48
C LEU A 352 -20.54 -15.67 15.21
N LEU A 353 -20.27 -14.52 15.81
CA LEU A 353 -20.99 -13.28 15.57
C LEU A 353 -20.21 -12.31 14.69
N SER A 354 -18.89 -12.21 14.89
CA SER A 354 -18.02 -11.32 14.14
C SER A 354 -16.59 -11.84 14.15
N SER A 355 -15.82 -11.45 13.15
CA SER A 355 -14.39 -11.73 13.10
C SER A 355 -13.62 -10.53 12.61
N LEU A 356 -12.33 -10.49 12.93
CA LEU A 356 -11.41 -9.43 12.54
C LEU A 356 -10.00 -9.98 12.38
N LEU A 357 -9.41 -9.81 11.21
CA LEU A 357 -7.97 -10.06 11.02
C LEU A 357 -7.20 -8.85 11.55
N PHE A 358 -6.34 -9.05 12.55
CA PHE A 358 -5.60 -7.97 13.21
C PHE A 358 -4.20 -7.78 12.61
N SER A 359 -3.57 -8.90 12.23
CA SER A 359 -2.33 -8.94 11.48
C SER A 359 -2.24 -10.25 10.67
N GLN A 360 -1.20 -10.37 9.83
CA GLN A 360 -0.86 -11.60 9.10
C GLN A 360 -0.65 -12.85 10.00
N LYS A 361 -0.53 -12.69 11.32
CA LYS A 361 -0.35 -13.79 12.26
C LYS A 361 -1.48 -13.94 13.28
N GLU A 362 -2.34 -12.94 13.41
CA GLU A 362 -3.26 -12.84 14.53
C GLU A 362 -4.65 -12.44 14.04
N TYR A 363 -5.67 -13.21 14.44
CA TYR A 363 -7.07 -12.87 14.17
C TYR A 363 -7.92 -12.99 15.43
N LEU A 364 -9.04 -12.27 15.43
CA LEU A 364 -10.02 -12.27 16.51
C LEU A 364 -11.36 -12.79 16.03
N THR A 365 -12.06 -13.46 16.94
CA THR A 365 -13.41 -13.99 16.74
C THR A 365 -14.28 -13.63 17.93
N SER A 366 -15.54 -13.25 17.69
CA SER A 366 -16.54 -13.05 18.75
C SER A 366 -17.68 -14.04 18.60
N HIS A 367 -18.26 -14.44 19.74
CA HIS A 367 -19.15 -15.58 19.82
C HIS A 367 -20.46 -15.29 20.57
N GLU A 368 -21.46 -16.14 20.36
CA GLU A 368 -22.73 -16.08 21.08
C GLU A 368 -22.61 -16.32 22.58
N ASP A 369 -21.58 -17.04 23.02
CA ASP A 369 -21.24 -17.31 24.42
C ASP A 369 -20.55 -16.13 25.15
N TYR A 370 -20.60 -14.94 24.54
CA TYR A 370 -20.01 -13.69 25.03
C TYR A 370 -18.48 -13.66 25.05
N SER A 371 -17.81 -14.65 24.44
CA SER A 371 -16.36 -14.68 24.33
C SER A 371 -15.85 -13.92 23.10
N VAL A 372 -14.66 -13.35 23.26
CA VAL A 372 -13.81 -12.87 22.16
C VAL A 372 -12.47 -13.60 22.29
N ASN A 373 -12.09 -14.32 21.26
CA ASN A 373 -10.86 -15.10 21.22
C ASN A 373 -9.85 -14.43 20.27
N LEU A 374 -8.58 -14.47 20.66
CA LEU A 374 -7.44 -14.15 19.82
C LEU A 374 -6.70 -15.43 19.50
N TRP A 375 -6.37 -15.56 18.24
CA TRP A 375 -5.78 -16.76 17.68
C TRP A 375 -4.47 -16.46 16.99
N ASP A 376 -3.56 -17.42 17.06
CA ASP A 376 -2.35 -17.46 16.25
C ASP A 376 -2.61 -18.27 14.98
N ILE A 377 -2.48 -17.61 13.83
CA ILE A 377 -2.62 -18.21 12.49
C ILE A 377 -1.54 -19.26 12.23
N VAL A 378 -0.33 -19.06 12.75
CA VAL A 378 0.81 -19.92 12.47
C VAL A 378 0.71 -21.24 13.23
N ASN A 379 0.31 -21.16 14.50
CA ASN A 379 0.28 -22.30 15.42
C ASN A 379 -1.11 -22.93 15.59
N ASP A 380 -2.17 -22.31 15.05
CA ASP A 380 -3.59 -22.66 15.27
C ASP A 380 -4.03 -22.66 16.74
N GLU A 381 -3.36 -21.87 17.58
CA GLU A 381 -3.65 -21.85 19.01
C GLU A 381 -4.49 -20.64 19.40
N CYS A 382 -5.47 -20.87 20.27
CA CYS A 382 -6.15 -19.79 20.96
C CYS A 382 -5.18 -19.17 21.98
N LEU A 383 -4.60 -18.03 21.62
CA LEU A 383 -3.69 -17.29 22.49
C LEU A 383 -4.41 -16.75 23.71
N ARG A 384 -5.66 -16.30 23.55
CA ARG A 384 -6.43 -15.75 24.66
C ARG A 384 -7.93 -15.70 24.41
N THR A 385 -8.69 -15.84 25.49
CA THR A 385 -10.13 -15.64 25.53
C THR A 385 -10.50 -14.54 26.53
N ILE A 386 -11.32 -13.57 26.11
CA ILE A 386 -11.93 -12.58 26.98
C ILE A 386 -13.44 -12.78 27.00
N ARG A 387 -14.06 -12.69 28.18
CA ARG A 387 -15.52 -12.64 28.29
C ARG A 387 -16.05 -11.22 28.47
N PHE A 388 -17.10 -10.90 27.73
CA PHE A 388 -17.83 -9.64 27.82
C PHE A 388 -19.13 -9.81 28.60
N LYS A 389 -19.70 -8.69 29.04
CA LYS A 389 -21.01 -8.67 29.74
C LYS A 389 -22.19 -8.69 28.76
N SER A 390 -21.93 -8.53 27.47
CA SER A 390 -22.89 -8.46 26.37
C SER A 390 -22.20 -9.00 25.12
N ARG A 391 -22.98 -9.53 24.18
CA ARG A 391 -22.46 -10.11 22.94
C ARG A 391 -21.72 -9.05 22.14
N VAL A 392 -20.55 -9.40 21.64
CA VAL A 392 -19.78 -8.55 20.74
C VAL A 392 -20.23 -8.85 19.31
N VAL A 393 -20.91 -7.89 18.70
CA VAL A 393 -21.58 -8.05 17.40
C VAL A 393 -20.75 -7.52 16.24
N CYS A 394 -19.80 -6.63 16.49
CA CYS A 394 -18.88 -6.13 15.47
C CYS A 394 -17.54 -5.71 16.09
N MET A 395 -16.48 -5.79 15.28
CA MET A 395 -15.12 -5.43 15.67
C MET A 395 -14.44 -4.68 14.52
N ALA A 396 -13.55 -3.74 14.85
CA ALA A 396 -12.71 -3.06 13.87
C ALA A 396 -11.32 -2.77 14.45
N LYS A 397 -10.29 -2.86 13.61
CA LYS A 397 -8.94 -2.42 13.95
C LYS A 397 -8.96 -0.89 14.14
N LEU A 398 -8.33 -0.39 15.19
CA LEU A 398 -8.24 1.06 15.45
C LEU A 398 -6.86 1.62 15.10
N ASN A 399 -5.84 0.82 15.38
CA ASN A 399 -4.44 1.04 15.08
C ASN A 399 -3.71 -0.32 15.23
N ASP A 400 -2.39 -0.35 15.13
CA ASP A 400 -1.59 -1.59 15.23
C ASP A 400 -1.51 -2.23 16.62
N LYS A 401 -2.16 -1.63 17.63
CA LYS A 401 -2.14 -2.13 19.03
C LYS A 401 -3.54 -2.33 19.60
N GLU A 402 -4.52 -1.59 19.11
CA GLU A 402 -5.85 -1.53 19.66
C GLU A 402 -6.92 -1.88 18.63
N ILE A 403 -8.00 -2.48 19.13
CA ILE A 403 -9.24 -2.70 18.41
C ILE A 403 -10.38 -1.99 19.12
N VAL A 404 -11.46 -1.74 18.38
CA VAL A 404 -12.74 -1.31 18.93
C VAL A 404 -13.75 -2.42 18.73
N VAL A 405 -14.49 -2.72 19.79
CA VAL A 405 -15.59 -3.68 19.76
C VAL A 405 -16.92 -2.98 20.05
N GLY A 406 -17.95 -3.36 19.31
CA GLY A 406 -19.33 -2.94 19.49
C GLY A 406 -20.16 -4.08 20.07
N THR A 407 -20.88 -3.80 21.15
CA THR A 407 -21.75 -4.79 21.80
C THR A 407 -23.21 -4.62 21.40
N GLU A 408 -23.98 -5.69 21.55
CA GLU A 408 -25.43 -5.71 21.31
C GLU A 408 -26.17 -4.64 22.14
N ASN A 409 -25.70 -4.38 23.38
CA ASN A 409 -26.29 -3.38 24.28
C ASN A 409 -25.85 -1.93 23.97
N GLY A 410 -25.16 -1.70 22.86
CA GLY A 410 -24.75 -0.36 22.44
C GLY A 410 -23.51 0.18 23.17
N GLU A 411 -22.64 -0.70 23.66
CA GLU A 411 -21.37 -0.32 24.26
C GLU A 411 -20.26 -0.35 23.21
N ILE A 412 -19.44 0.71 23.17
CA ILE A 412 -18.23 0.80 22.36
C ILE A 412 -17.05 0.68 23.32
N ILE A 413 -16.21 -0.33 23.11
CA ILE A 413 -15.10 -0.65 24.01
C ILE A 413 -13.80 -0.69 23.19
N GLY A 414 -12.81 0.09 23.62
CA GLY A 414 -11.44 -0.01 23.13
C GLY A 414 -10.69 -1.10 23.88
N LEU A 415 -9.94 -1.94 23.16
CA LEU A 415 -9.15 -3.02 23.72
C LEU A 415 -7.73 -2.95 23.18
N GLU A 416 -6.74 -2.99 24.06
CA GLU A 416 -5.34 -3.20 23.67
C GLU A 416 -5.11 -4.71 23.50
N ILE A 417 -4.68 -5.15 22.31
CA ILE A 417 -4.58 -6.59 21.99
C ILE A 417 -3.54 -7.32 22.83
N ARG A 418 -2.38 -6.70 23.11
CA ARG A 418 -1.30 -7.38 23.84
C ARG A 418 -1.65 -7.62 25.31
N SER A 419 -2.27 -6.65 25.97
CA SER A 419 -2.64 -6.75 27.39
C SER A 419 -4.07 -7.25 27.61
N PHE A 420 -4.92 -7.15 26.58
CA PHE A 420 -6.39 -7.28 26.63
C PHE A 420 -7.06 -6.39 27.67
N LYS A 421 -6.39 -5.30 28.03
CA LYS A 421 -6.95 -4.29 28.91
C LYS A 421 -7.96 -3.47 28.13
N LYS A 422 -9.14 -3.30 28.73
CA LYS A 422 -10.13 -2.32 28.27
C LYS A 422 -9.52 -0.93 28.42
N THR A 423 -9.23 -0.27 27.31
CA THR A 423 -8.59 1.05 27.31
C THR A 423 -9.64 2.14 27.49
N GLN A 424 -10.76 2.03 26.78
CA GLN A 424 -11.82 3.01 26.80
C GLN A 424 -13.20 2.38 26.69
N PHE A 425 -14.20 3.09 27.19
CA PHE A 425 -15.57 2.61 27.26
C PHE A 425 -16.54 3.77 27.04
N VAL A 426 -17.49 3.60 26.13
CA VAL A 426 -18.59 4.54 25.92
C VAL A 426 -19.91 3.78 25.75
N LYS A 427 -20.93 4.19 26.50
CA LYS A 427 -22.30 3.66 26.36
C LYS A 427 -23.13 4.61 25.52
N THR A 428 -23.67 4.12 24.40
CA THR A 428 -24.31 4.97 23.38
C THR A 428 -25.82 5.19 23.59
N GLY A 429 -26.38 4.65 24.68
CA GLY A 429 -27.78 4.87 25.08
C GLY A 429 -28.74 3.73 24.72
N TYR A 430 -28.29 2.46 24.77
CA TYR A 430 -29.09 1.24 24.57
C TYR A 430 -29.58 0.97 23.13
N HIS A 431 -29.15 1.75 22.15
CA HIS A 431 -29.37 1.41 20.75
C HIS A 431 -28.34 0.39 20.27
N LYS A 432 -28.79 -0.62 19.53
CA LYS A 432 -27.95 -1.66 18.94
C LYS A 432 -26.91 -1.04 18.01
N ILE A 433 -25.67 -1.51 18.13
CA ILE A 433 -24.60 -1.19 17.18
C ILE A 433 -24.69 -2.22 16.06
N GLU A 434 -24.90 -1.74 14.83
CA GLU A 434 -25.01 -2.64 13.66
C GLU A 434 -23.64 -2.91 13.04
N PHE A 435 -22.77 -1.89 12.95
CA PHE A 435 -21.41 -2.06 12.45
C PHE A 435 -20.46 -0.98 12.96
N ILE A 436 -19.17 -1.32 12.92
CA ILE A 436 -18.05 -0.42 13.16
C ILE A 436 -17.08 -0.58 11.98
N ARG A 437 -16.65 0.54 11.40
CA ARG A 437 -15.70 0.57 10.29
C ARG A 437 -14.47 1.39 10.69
N PHE A 438 -13.30 0.83 10.44
CA PHE A 438 -12.05 1.57 10.48
C PHE A 438 -12.05 2.65 9.39
N VAL A 439 -11.46 3.80 9.70
CA VAL A 439 -11.30 4.90 8.73
C VAL A 439 -9.82 5.18 8.57
N GLU A 440 -9.18 5.63 9.65
CA GLU A 440 -7.77 5.98 9.74
C GLU A 440 -7.32 5.79 11.19
N ASP A 441 -6.02 5.90 11.47
CA ASP A 441 -5.47 5.77 12.81
C ASP A 441 -6.29 6.54 13.84
N ASN A 442 -6.84 5.81 14.83
CA ASN A 442 -7.65 6.36 15.91
C ASN A 442 -8.99 6.99 15.48
N LEU A 443 -9.45 6.75 14.27
CA LEU A 443 -10.71 7.25 13.70
C LEU A 443 -11.55 6.07 13.20
N PHE A 444 -12.79 5.98 13.68
CA PHE A 444 -13.73 4.95 13.22
C PHE A 444 -15.14 5.51 13.07
N MET A 445 -15.92 4.87 12.20
CA MET A 445 -17.33 5.15 12.01
C MET A 445 -18.16 4.04 12.64
N CYS A 446 -19.25 4.40 13.30
CA CYS A 446 -20.13 3.45 13.97
C CYS A 446 -21.59 3.76 13.64
N SER A 447 -22.34 2.71 13.27
CA SER A 447 -23.79 2.76 13.13
C SER A 447 -24.46 2.41 14.45
N ILE A 448 -25.30 3.31 14.94
CA ILE A 448 -26.04 3.18 16.20
C ILE A 448 -27.51 3.48 15.91
N GLY A 449 -28.33 2.42 15.76
CA GLY A 449 -29.68 2.54 15.20
C GLY A 449 -29.64 3.22 13.83
N ASN A 450 -30.53 4.20 13.58
CA ASN A 450 -30.59 4.93 12.31
C ASN A 450 -29.57 6.08 12.22
N GLN A 451 -28.46 6.04 12.95
CA GLN A 451 -27.50 7.13 13.03
C GLN A 451 -26.08 6.65 12.76
N LEU A 452 -25.39 7.35 11.85
CA LEU A 452 -23.95 7.24 11.70
C LEU A 452 -23.28 8.26 12.61
N LYS A 453 -22.35 7.77 13.43
CA LYS A 453 -21.48 8.61 14.25
C LYS A 453 -20.01 8.35 13.90
N LEU A 454 -19.28 9.43 13.65
CA LEU A 454 -17.84 9.38 13.49
C LEU A 454 -17.19 9.62 14.85
N TRP A 455 -16.25 8.76 15.24
CA TRP A 455 -15.60 8.81 16.54
C TRP A 455 -14.10 8.92 16.38
N LYS A 456 -13.49 9.81 17.17
CA LYS A 456 -12.04 9.90 17.30
C LYS A 456 -11.61 9.48 18.69
N ASN A 457 -10.62 8.59 18.77
CA ASN A 457 -9.94 8.28 20.00
C ASN A 457 -9.04 9.47 20.39
N SER A 458 -9.32 10.04 21.56
CA SER A 458 -8.44 11.00 22.23
C SER A 458 -7.92 10.34 23.50
N ASN A 459 -6.74 10.73 24.01
CA ASN A 459 -6.03 10.09 25.13
C ASN A 459 -6.85 9.68 26.38
N LYS A 460 -8.10 10.15 26.54
CA LYS A 460 -8.97 9.81 27.67
C LYS A 460 -10.35 9.27 27.30
N ALA A 461 -10.80 9.40 26.06
CA ALA A 461 -12.14 8.96 25.64
C ALA A 461 -12.35 9.05 24.12
N PHE A 462 -13.30 8.25 23.62
CA PHE A 462 -13.86 8.43 22.30
C PHE A 462 -14.76 9.67 22.28
N ARG A 463 -14.57 10.54 21.27
CA ARG A 463 -15.40 11.72 21.05
C ARG A 463 -16.16 11.59 19.74
N VAL A 464 -17.46 11.89 19.77
CA VAL A 464 -18.29 12.01 18.55
C VAL A 464 -17.87 13.28 17.81
N LEU A 465 -17.40 13.13 16.58
CA LEU A 465 -17.09 14.24 15.67
C LEU A 465 -18.31 14.71 14.91
N SER A 466 -19.14 13.77 14.45
CA SER A 466 -20.34 14.05 13.68
C SER A 466 -21.42 13.02 13.98
N LYS A 467 -22.68 13.44 13.80
CA LYS A 467 -23.85 12.59 13.97
C LYS A 467 -24.86 12.94 12.89
N LYS A 468 -25.33 11.94 12.15
CA LYS A 468 -26.39 12.15 11.16
C LYS A 468 -27.31 10.95 11.11
N SER A 469 -28.60 11.20 10.93
CA SER A 469 -29.60 10.16 10.88
C SER A 469 -29.92 9.80 9.44
N PHE A 470 -29.94 8.51 9.14
CA PHE A 470 -30.28 7.95 7.85
C PHE A 470 -31.35 6.88 8.06
N PRO A 471 -32.60 7.12 7.62
CA PRO A 471 -33.60 6.07 7.60
C PRO A 471 -33.16 5.00 6.60
N SER A 472 -33.30 3.71 6.99
CA SER A 472 -32.92 2.55 6.17
C SER A 472 -31.42 2.39 5.89
N LEU A 473 -30.55 2.63 6.87
CA LEU A 473 -29.10 2.43 6.78
C LEU A 473 -28.74 0.94 6.91
N GLU A 474 -28.08 0.37 5.90
CA GLU A 474 -27.55 -1.00 5.95
C GLU A 474 -26.04 -1.08 6.14
N ASP A 475 -25.28 -0.23 5.42
CA ASP A 475 -23.82 -0.11 5.56
C ASP A 475 -23.35 1.28 5.12
N ALA A 476 -22.12 1.65 5.49
CA ALA A 476 -21.53 2.91 5.10
C ALA A 476 -20.00 2.85 5.00
N PHE A 477 -19.46 3.60 4.05
CA PHE A 477 -18.02 3.71 3.80
C PHE A 477 -17.58 5.17 3.76
N ILE A 478 -16.35 5.44 4.17
CA ILE A 478 -15.74 6.76 3.97
C ILE A 478 -14.93 6.71 2.68
N LEU A 479 -15.27 7.60 1.75
CA LEU A 479 -14.61 7.76 0.47
C LEU A 479 -13.48 8.80 0.59
N ARG A 480 -12.62 8.81 -0.43
CA ARG A 480 -11.60 9.86 -0.61
C ARG A 480 -12.25 11.26 -0.55
N LYS A 481 -11.52 12.23 0.03
CA LYS A 481 -11.99 13.61 0.26
C LYS A 481 -13.12 13.75 1.30
N GLY A 482 -13.32 12.75 2.17
CA GLY A 482 -14.21 12.86 3.33
C GLY A 482 -15.71 12.71 3.02
N LYS A 483 -16.07 12.28 1.81
CA LYS A 483 -17.46 11.93 1.49
C LYS A 483 -17.82 10.60 2.14
N VAL A 484 -19.09 10.43 2.51
CA VAL A 484 -19.60 9.17 3.07
C VAL A 484 -20.52 8.52 2.05
N LEU A 485 -20.19 7.28 1.67
CA LEU A 485 -21.10 6.41 0.95
C LEU A 485 -22.05 5.75 1.94
N ILE A 486 -23.34 5.74 1.62
CA ILE A 486 -24.38 5.09 2.41
C ILE A 486 -25.11 4.11 1.53
N LEU A 487 -25.25 2.88 2.02
CA LEU A 487 -26.07 1.86 1.42
C LEU A 487 -27.39 1.78 2.18
N ASP A 488 -28.48 1.83 1.41
CA ASP A 488 -29.81 1.64 1.97
C ASP A 488 -30.23 0.16 2.01
N GLN A 489 -31.43 -0.09 2.56
CA GLN A 489 -32.05 -1.42 2.62
C GLN A 489 -32.27 -2.10 1.25
N ASN A 490 -32.23 -1.34 0.16
CA ASN A 490 -32.33 -1.85 -1.20
C ASN A 490 -30.96 -1.93 -1.89
N TYR A 491 -29.86 -1.87 -1.10
CA TYR A 491 -28.48 -1.85 -1.57
C TYR A 491 -28.19 -0.75 -2.60
N GLN A 492 -28.89 0.38 -2.48
CA GLN A 492 -28.59 1.58 -3.27
C GLN A 492 -27.51 2.40 -2.58
N ALA A 493 -26.39 2.57 -3.28
CA ALA A 493 -25.27 3.40 -2.89
C ALA A 493 -25.59 4.87 -3.16
N ASN A 494 -25.56 5.66 -2.10
CA ASN A 494 -25.78 7.11 -2.12
C ASN A 494 -24.56 7.82 -1.55
N ILE A 495 -24.01 8.81 -2.28
CA ILE A 495 -22.88 9.61 -1.79
C ILE A 495 -23.41 10.84 -1.05
N TRP A 496 -22.83 11.07 0.11
CA TRP A 496 -23.05 12.24 0.94
C TRP A 496 -21.71 12.96 1.10
N SER A 497 -21.52 14.05 0.37
CA SER A 497 -20.39 14.99 0.58
C SER A 497 -20.65 15.82 1.80
#